data_AF-A0A2R5L931-F1
#
_entry.id   AF-A0A2R5L931-F1
#
_cell.length_a   1.000
_cell.length_b   1.000
_cell.length_c   1.000
_cell.angle_alpha   90.00
_cell.angle_beta   90.00
_cell.angle_gamma   90.00
#
_symmetry.space_group_name_H-M   'P 1'
#
loop_
_entity.id
_entity.type
_entity.pdbx_description
1 polymer ?
#
loop_
_entity_poly.entity_id
_entity_poly.type
_entity_poly.pdbx_seq_one_letter_code
_entity_poly.pdbx_strand_id
1 'polypeptide(L)'
;MPYSNEEGADVVLALGAARSNKKKAVKIFQMWHPGRRPSPATIVRQYETLKEFGKFSRKRRRPSTPSGDVRTNILAFFEAHPLASIHEASSQSRVPLSTVWRVAQEACLHPSPFQLHQQLQQGDFESRLHYANWLLRTVHQNPQFLSNVMWTEEVNTSRDAQVDLHNAHYWSTTNPRRLRKSHHQYKWSLKVWCCTCDGTLIAPVFLHGTLTADRYLNEVLQGPVEQFYANLPLARYGQLWFQHDGAPAQSSSRVRVYLDHAFPNQWVGRFGPVPWPARSPDLTPLDFFLWEYVKDRMYVEDTTTPDALKAKITQVCHGIPEDMLRRETENTIRRCRFCVMTHGELFEHLH
;
A
#
# COMPACT_ATOMS: atom_id res chain seq x y z
N MET A 1 13.57 53.94 8.90
CA MET A 1 12.17 53.43 8.91
C MET A 1 11.83 52.88 7.52
N PRO A 2 11.25 51.68 7.41
CA PRO A 2 10.68 51.22 6.13
C PRO A 2 9.58 52.18 5.66
N TYR A 3 9.36 52.25 4.36
CA TYR A 3 8.23 53.01 3.80
C TYR A 3 6.96 52.18 3.95
N SER A 4 5.86 52.81 4.35
CA SER A 4 4.55 52.17 4.35
C SER A 4 4.05 51.95 2.91
N ASN A 5 3.00 51.17 2.73
CA ASN A 5 2.37 51.00 1.41
C ASN A 5 1.75 52.31 0.90
N GLU A 6 1.23 53.14 1.81
CA GLU A 6 0.68 54.47 1.50
C GLU A 6 1.78 55.41 1.01
N GLU A 7 2.90 55.48 1.72
CA GLU A 7 4.08 56.25 1.27
C GLU A 7 4.62 55.69 -0.08
N GLY A 8 4.50 54.39 -0.32
CA GLY A 8 4.86 53.77 -1.60
C GLY A 8 3.95 54.21 -2.76
N ALA A 9 2.64 54.32 -2.53
CA ALA A 9 1.70 54.83 -3.52
C ALA A 9 1.98 56.30 -3.85
N ASP A 10 2.25 57.12 -2.83
CA ASP A 10 2.62 58.52 -2.99
C ASP A 10 3.93 58.71 -3.74
N VAL A 11 4.90 57.79 -3.57
CA VAL A 11 6.12 57.79 -4.39
C VAL A 11 5.82 57.62 -5.89
N VAL A 12 4.86 56.75 -6.23
CA VAL A 12 4.44 56.52 -7.63
C VAL A 12 3.69 57.74 -8.18
N LEU A 13 2.79 58.33 -7.39
CA LEU A 13 2.07 59.54 -7.75
C LEU A 13 3.02 60.73 -7.96
N ALA A 14 4.03 60.90 -7.10
CA ALA A 14 5.04 61.95 -7.23
C ALA A 14 5.89 61.75 -8.49
N LEU A 15 6.22 60.49 -8.84
CA LEU A 15 6.95 60.17 -10.08
C LEU A 15 6.10 60.47 -11.32
N GLY A 16 4.79 60.18 -11.28
CA GLY A 16 3.83 60.53 -12.33
C GLY A 16 3.70 62.04 -12.52
N ALA A 17 3.49 62.80 -11.42
CA ALA A 17 3.42 64.26 -11.44
C ALA A 17 4.72 64.91 -11.96
N ALA A 18 5.86 64.28 -11.67
CA ALA A 18 7.17 64.70 -12.16
C ALA A 18 7.45 64.32 -13.63
N ARG A 19 6.50 63.69 -14.34
CA ARG A 19 6.69 63.13 -15.70
C ARG A 19 7.94 62.25 -15.77
N SER A 20 8.08 61.31 -14.84
CA SER A 20 9.20 60.38 -14.71
C SER A 20 10.56 61.01 -14.37
N ASN A 21 10.62 62.30 -14.05
CA ASN A 21 11.86 62.93 -13.58
C ASN A 21 12.11 62.62 -12.09
N LYS A 22 12.97 61.64 -11.82
CA LYS A 22 13.31 61.19 -10.46
C LYS A 22 13.75 62.29 -9.49
N LYS A 23 14.46 63.32 -9.95
CA LYS A 23 14.91 64.42 -9.06
C LYS A 23 13.76 65.36 -8.69
N LYS A 24 12.86 65.63 -9.65
CA LYS A 24 11.63 66.40 -9.39
C LYS A 24 10.65 65.61 -8.51
N ALA A 25 10.53 64.30 -8.74
CA ALA A 25 9.70 63.40 -7.95
C ALA A 25 10.09 63.42 -6.47
N VAL A 26 11.40 63.42 -6.16
CA VAL A 26 11.89 63.54 -4.77
C VAL A 26 11.43 64.86 -4.14
N LYS A 27 11.46 65.98 -4.87
CA LYS A 27 11.00 67.28 -4.35
C LYS A 27 9.50 67.28 -4.10
N ILE A 28 8.71 66.76 -5.04
CA ILE A 28 7.24 66.66 -4.92
C ILE A 28 6.87 65.76 -3.73
N PHE A 29 7.50 64.60 -3.62
CA PHE A 29 7.27 63.69 -2.50
C PHE A 29 7.65 64.31 -1.15
N GLN A 30 8.75 65.07 -1.09
CA GLN A 30 9.17 65.80 0.11
C GLN A 30 8.18 66.90 0.52
N MET A 31 7.46 67.51 -0.44
CA MET A 31 6.40 68.47 -0.13
C MET A 31 5.20 67.78 0.52
N TRP A 32 4.85 66.58 0.08
CA TRP A 32 3.73 65.80 0.65
C TRP A 32 4.09 65.17 2.00
N HIS A 33 5.36 64.77 2.17
CA HIS A 33 5.87 64.12 3.37
C HIS A 33 7.08 64.86 3.97
N PRO A 34 6.87 66.04 4.62
CA PRO A 34 7.94 66.80 5.25
C PRO A 34 8.65 65.96 6.33
N GLY A 35 9.91 65.59 6.08
CA GLY A 35 10.71 64.74 6.97
C GLY A 35 11.17 63.42 6.34
N ARG A 36 10.55 63.00 5.23
CA ARG A 36 11.03 61.86 4.43
C ARG A 36 11.92 62.37 3.28
N ARG A 37 13.17 61.92 3.22
CA ARG A 37 14.11 62.26 2.14
C ARG A 37 14.54 61.02 1.35
N PRO A 38 13.68 60.46 0.48
CA PRO A 38 14.07 59.34 -0.38
C PRO A 38 15.15 59.77 -1.37
N SER A 39 16.06 58.84 -1.69
CA SER A 39 16.97 59.04 -2.82
C SER A 39 16.23 58.88 -4.14
N PRO A 40 16.70 59.48 -5.25
CA PRO A 40 16.14 59.22 -6.57
C PRO A 40 16.13 57.73 -6.95
N ALA A 41 17.08 56.94 -6.45
CA ALA A 41 17.12 55.49 -6.66
C ALA A 41 16.01 54.76 -5.88
N THR A 42 15.64 55.26 -4.70
CA THR A 42 14.53 54.73 -3.89
C THR A 42 13.20 54.91 -4.61
N ILE A 43 12.97 56.08 -5.22
CA ILE A 43 11.77 56.38 -6.01
C ILE A 43 11.62 55.37 -7.16
N VAL A 44 12.68 55.19 -7.96
CA VAL A 44 12.69 54.25 -9.09
C VAL A 44 12.49 52.82 -8.60
N ARG A 45 13.21 52.41 -7.55
CA ARG A 45 13.10 51.04 -7.01
C ARG A 45 11.69 50.72 -6.54
N GLN A 46 10.99 51.64 -5.88
CA GLN A 46 9.61 51.37 -5.44
C GLN A 46 8.64 51.24 -6.61
N TYR A 47 8.77 52.10 -7.63
CA TYR A 47 7.99 51.98 -8.86
C TYR A 47 8.23 50.64 -9.57
N GLU A 48 9.49 50.25 -9.76
CA GLU A 48 9.83 48.97 -10.41
C GLU A 48 9.38 47.76 -9.56
N THR A 49 9.52 47.84 -8.23
CA THR A 49 9.04 46.76 -7.33
C THR A 49 7.53 46.60 -7.43
N LEU A 50 6.78 47.70 -7.51
CA LEU A 50 5.33 47.65 -7.71
C LEU A 50 4.97 47.06 -9.07
N LYS A 51 5.65 47.48 -10.13
CA LYS A 51 5.41 47.01 -11.51
C LYS A 51 5.69 45.51 -11.65
N GLU A 52 6.75 45.01 -11.02
CA GLU A 52 7.18 43.62 -11.13
C GLU A 52 6.40 42.67 -10.22
N PHE A 53 6.03 43.10 -9.00
CA PHE A 53 5.48 42.20 -7.97
C PHE A 53 4.09 42.58 -7.44
N GLY A 54 3.50 43.70 -7.90
CA GLY A 54 2.19 44.19 -7.45
C GLY A 54 2.16 44.69 -5.99
N LYS A 55 3.32 44.86 -5.35
CA LYS A 55 3.45 45.30 -3.94
C LYS A 55 4.79 46.00 -3.69
N PHE A 56 4.85 46.88 -2.69
CA PHE A 56 6.06 47.67 -2.38
C PHE A 56 7.14 46.95 -1.57
N SER A 57 6.90 45.72 -1.11
CA SER A 57 7.86 44.95 -0.28
C SER A 57 8.32 43.64 -0.94
N ARG A 58 9.63 43.38 -0.88
CA ARG A 58 10.25 42.09 -1.21
C ARG A 58 10.30 41.22 0.05
N LYS A 59 9.60 40.08 0.08
CA LYS A 59 9.94 39.01 1.04
C LYS A 59 11.24 38.35 0.57
N ARG A 60 12.34 38.52 1.32
CA ARG A 60 13.55 37.72 1.13
C ARG A 60 13.20 36.25 1.39
N ARG A 61 13.20 35.40 0.36
CA ARG A 61 13.27 33.94 0.57
C ARG A 61 14.73 33.60 0.87
N ARG A 62 14.99 33.00 2.03
CA ARG A 62 16.29 32.34 2.29
C ARG A 62 16.32 31.06 1.44
N PRO A 63 17.41 30.77 0.69
CA PRO A 63 17.60 29.45 0.11
C PRO A 63 17.74 28.44 1.26
N SER A 64 16.82 27.48 1.34
CA SER A 64 16.86 26.38 2.30
C SER A 64 17.36 25.11 1.61
N THR A 65 18.44 25.20 0.85
CA THR A 65 19.07 24.01 0.24
C THR A 65 20.16 23.53 1.20
N PRO A 66 20.18 22.25 1.65
CA PRO A 66 21.30 21.74 2.45
C PRO A 66 22.56 21.79 1.57
N SER A 67 23.75 21.86 2.17
CA SER A 67 24.97 21.70 1.37
C SER A 67 24.99 20.33 0.69
N GLY A 68 25.62 20.23 -0.48
CA GLY A 68 25.69 18.98 -1.25
C GLY A 68 26.18 17.80 -0.41
N ASP A 69 27.17 18.02 0.44
CA ASP A 69 27.78 17.00 1.30
C ASP A 69 26.77 16.42 2.32
N VAL A 70 25.90 17.27 2.88
CA VAL A 70 24.85 16.82 3.82
C VAL A 70 23.84 15.93 3.11
N ARG A 71 23.45 16.27 1.88
CA ARG A 71 22.55 15.45 1.07
C ARG A 71 23.17 14.08 0.78
N THR A 72 24.42 14.06 0.32
CA THR A 72 25.13 12.82 -0.02
C THR A 72 25.26 11.89 1.20
N ASN A 73 25.59 12.43 2.37
CA ASN A 73 25.72 11.63 3.59
C ASN A 73 24.39 11.02 4.06
N ILE A 74 23.27 11.74 3.92
CA ILE A 74 21.94 11.21 4.24
C ILE A 74 21.57 10.06 3.31
N LEU A 75 21.81 10.21 2.01
CA LEU A 75 21.48 9.17 1.03
C LEU A 75 22.35 7.92 1.21
N ALA A 76 23.66 8.08 1.41
CA ALA A 76 24.57 6.98 1.70
C ALA A 76 24.21 6.25 3.01
N PHE A 77 23.70 6.99 4.02
CA PHE A 77 23.23 6.37 5.26
C PHE A 77 22.02 5.44 5.02
N PHE A 78 21.02 5.88 4.25
CA PHE A 78 19.86 5.06 3.92
C PHE A 78 20.20 3.89 3.00
N GLU A 79 21.19 4.04 2.13
CA GLU A 79 21.71 2.94 1.30
C GLU A 79 22.39 1.85 2.15
N ALA A 80 23.17 2.25 3.17
CA ALA A 80 23.82 1.32 4.09
C ALA A 80 22.87 0.75 5.16
N HIS A 81 21.79 1.47 5.50
CA HIS A 81 20.86 1.10 6.56
C HIS A 81 19.40 1.26 6.07
N PRO A 82 18.93 0.39 5.16
CA PRO A 82 17.60 0.53 4.54
C PRO A 82 16.43 0.41 5.51
N LEU A 83 16.65 -0.17 6.71
CA LEU A 83 15.64 -0.30 7.76
C LEU A 83 15.62 0.88 8.74
N ALA A 84 16.56 1.82 8.64
CA ALA A 84 16.70 2.90 9.59
C ALA A 84 15.56 3.90 9.47
N SER A 85 15.03 4.34 10.61
CA SER A 85 14.01 5.39 10.62
C SER A 85 14.61 6.78 10.29
N ILE A 86 13.76 7.72 9.89
CA ILE A 86 14.18 9.13 9.68
C ILE A 86 14.76 9.74 10.98
N HIS A 87 14.26 9.31 12.14
CA HIS A 87 14.80 9.71 13.44
C HIS A 87 16.20 9.15 13.70
N GLU A 88 16.42 7.90 13.34
CA GLU A 88 17.72 7.24 13.47
C GLU A 88 18.75 7.87 12.52
N ALA A 89 18.36 8.11 11.27
CA ALA A 89 19.17 8.85 10.31
C ALA A 89 19.51 10.26 10.82
N SER A 90 18.56 10.98 11.41
CA SER A 90 18.80 12.31 12.03
C SER A 90 19.79 12.24 13.18
N SER A 91 19.64 11.25 14.07
CA SER A 91 20.52 11.03 15.21
C SER A 91 21.96 10.71 14.78
N GLN A 92 22.12 9.75 13.86
CA GLN A 92 23.42 9.25 13.41
C GLN A 92 24.16 10.26 12.52
N SER A 93 23.44 10.92 11.60
CA SER A 93 24.04 11.95 10.72
C SER A 93 24.21 13.31 11.41
N ARG A 94 23.65 13.49 12.62
CA ARG A 94 23.57 14.77 13.35
C ARG A 94 22.93 15.89 12.52
N VAL A 95 22.03 15.53 11.61
CA VAL A 95 21.29 16.47 10.76
C VAL A 95 19.87 16.63 11.33
N PRO A 96 19.28 17.84 11.34
CA PRO A 96 17.90 18.01 11.77
C PRO A 96 16.92 17.12 10.99
N LEU A 97 15.95 16.53 11.70
CA LEU A 97 14.93 15.64 11.16
C LEU A 97 14.23 16.22 9.92
N SER A 98 13.92 17.51 9.92
CA SER A 98 13.27 18.20 8.80
C SER A 98 14.12 18.22 7.52
N THR A 99 15.44 18.27 7.66
CA THR A 99 16.37 18.22 6.52
C THR A 99 16.52 16.78 6.01
N VAL A 100 16.61 15.80 6.91
CA VAL A 100 16.64 14.37 6.54
C VAL A 100 15.36 13.97 5.81
N TRP A 101 14.20 14.33 6.37
CA TRP A 101 12.89 14.07 5.75
C TRP A 101 12.79 14.70 4.37
N ARG A 102 13.21 15.96 4.21
CA ARG A 102 13.18 16.63 2.91
C ARG A 102 14.12 15.98 1.89
N VAL A 103 15.33 15.60 2.29
CA VAL A 103 16.28 14.92 1.39
C VAL A 103 15.72 13.56 0.96
N ALA A 104 15.12 12.81 1.87
CA ALA A 104 14.44 11.55 1.54
C ALA A 104 13.30 11.76 0.53
N GLN A 105 12.43 12.76 0.75
CA GLN A 105 11.35 13.11 -0.17
C GLN A 105 11.86 13.57 -1.55
N GLU A 106 12.90 14.41 -1.59
CA GLU A 106 13.52 14.88 -2.85
C GLU A 106 14.26 13.77 -3.60
N ALA A 107 14.65 12.69 -2.92
CA ALA A 107 15.26 11.50 -3.50
C ALA A 107 14.25 10.37 -3.73
N CYS A 108 12.95 10.62 -3.55
CA CYS A 108 11.88 9.64 -3.70
C CYS A 108 12.06 8.38 -2.84
N LEU A 109 12.67 8.51 -1.65
CA LEU A 109 12.74 7.45 -0.66
C LEU A 109 11.43 7.41 0.13
N HIS A 110 10.66 6.35 -0.06
CA HIS A 110 9.38 6.15 0.61
C HIS A 110 9.50 5.11 1.73
N PRO A 111 8.97 5.39 2.94
CA PRO A 111 8.84 4.37 3.96
C PRO A 111 7.77 3.35 3.52
N SER A 112 8.22 2.18 3.08
CA SER A 112 7.33 1.06 2.79
C SER A 112 7.03 0.30 4.09
N PRO A 113 5.75 0.00 4.39
CA PRO A 113 5.41 -0.84 5.53
C PRO A 113 5.97 -2.25 5.33
N PHE A 114 6.55 -2.84 6.38
CA PHE A 114 6.99 -4.24 6.38
C PHE A 114 5.79 -5.16 6.58
N GLN A 115 5.69 -6.24 5.80
CA GLN A 115 4.78 -7.32 6.12
C GLN A 115 5.49 -8.33 7.05
N LEU A 116 4.82 -8.66 8.16
CA LEU A 116 5.30 -9.68 9.07
C LEU A 116 4.92 -11.06 8.53
N HIS A 117 5.91 -11.81 8.07
CA HIS A 117 5.75 -13.19 7.62
C HIS A 117 6.37 -14.16 8.64
N GLN A 118 5.89 -15.41 8.65
CA GLN A 118 6.54 -16.45 9.47
C GLN A 118 7.94 -16.72 8.94
N GLN A 119 8.92 -16.81 9.84
CA GLN A 119 10.29 -17.14 9.48
C GLN A 119 10.34 -18.51 8.78
N LEU A 120 11.02 -18.56 7.63
CA LEU A 120 11.28 -19.81 6.92
C LEU A 120 12.23 -20.71 7.72
N GLN A 121 11.95 -22.00 7.71
CA GLN A 121 12.82 -23.05 8.22
C GLN A 121 13.65 -23.65 7.08
N GLN A 122 14.75 -24.34 7.42
CA GLN A 122 15.73 -24.84 6.45
C GLN A 122 15.12 -25.72 5.32
N GLY A 123 14.05 -26.48 5.58
CA GLY A 123 13.37 -27.29 4.57
C GLY A 123 12.36 -26.54 3.69
N ASP A 124 12.00 -25.30 4.04
CA ASP A 124 11.00 -24.54 3.28
C ASP A 124 11.54 -24.03 1.97
N PHE A 125 12.81 -23.61 1.93
CA PHE A 125 13.46 -23.08 0.73
C PHE A 125 13.40 -24.10 -0.41
N GLU A 126 13.80 -25.35 -0.14
CA GLU A 126 13.74 -26.43 -1.12
C GLU A 126 12.30 -26.76 -1.54
N SER A 127 11.37 -26.78 -0.58
CA SER A 127 9.95 -27.03 -0.87
C SER A 127 9.36 -25.94 -1.78
N ARG A 128 9.67 -24.68 -1.51
CA ARG A 128 9.28 -23.51 -2.30
C ARG A 128 9.88 -23.58 -3.70
N LEU A 129 11.16 -23.91 -3.82
CA LEU A 129 11.83 -24.10 -5.10
C LEU A 129 11.23 -25.25 -5.90
N HIS A 130 10.91 -26.37 -5.25
CA HIS A 130 10.30 -27.52 -5.91
C HIS A 130 8.94 -27.14 -6.49
N TYR A 131 8.09 -26.52 -5.69
CA TYR A 131 6.76 -26.06 -6.12
C TYR A 131 6.85 -25.02 -7.24
N ALA A 132 7.70 -24.00 -7.09
CA ALA A 132 7.86 -22.95 -8.09
C ALA A 132 8.36 -23.52 -9.43
N ASN A 133 9.35 -24.40 -9.41
CA ASN A 133 9.84 -25.07 -10.62
C ASN A 133 8.77 -25.98 -11.25
N TRP A 134 8.01 -26.72 -10.43
CA TRP A 134 6.90 -27.53 -10.90
C TRP A 134 5.86 -26.67 -11.62
N LEU A 135 5.38 -25.59 -10.99
CA LEU A 135 4.36 -24.71 -11.57
C LEU A 135 4.83 -24.09 -12.87
N LEU A 136 6.08 -23.61 -12.93
CA LEU A 136 6.65 -23.03 -14.14
C LEU A 136 6.74 -24.04 -15.30
N ARG A 137 7.11 -25.29 -15.02
CA ARG A 137 7.11 -26.37 -16.03
C ARG A 137 5.70 -26.71 -16.49
N THR A 138 4.75 -26.81 -15.56
CA THR A 138 3.35 -27.11 -15.87
C THR A 138 2.73 -26.02 -16.74
N VAL A 139 2.95 -24.74 -16.41
CA VAL A 139 2.48 -23.60 -17.23
C VAL A 139 3.16 -23.56 -18.59
N HIS A 140 4.45 -23.93 -18.68
CA HIS A 140 5.14 -24.00 -19.96
C HIS A 140 4.53 -25.06 -20.89
N GLN A 141 4.11 -26.20 -20.34
CA GLN A 141 3.46 -27.28 -21.10
C GLN A 141 1.99 -26.98 -21.41
N ASN A 142 1.30 -26.30 -20.50
CA ASN A 142 -0.09 -25.89 -20.63
C ASN A 142 -0.24 -24.41 -20.24
N PRO A 143 -0.21 -23.48 -21.21
CA PRO A 143 -0.34 -22.05 -20.93
C PRO A 143 -1.65 -21.66 -20.22
N GLN A 144 -2.71 -22.46 -20.36
CA GLN A 144 -4.01 -22.26 -19.71
C GLN A 144 -4.10 -22.96 -18.35
N PHE A 145 -3.00 -23.48 -17.81
CA PHE A 145 -3.01 -24.20 -16.55
C PHE A 145 -3.60 -23.36 -15.41
N LEU A 146 -3.14 -22.11 -15.25
CA LEU A 146 -3.58 -21.26 -14.12
C LEU A 146 -5.07 -20.92 -14.16
N SER A 147 -5.66 -20.76 -15.35
CA SER A 147 -7.11 -20.58 -15.48
C SER A 147 -7.90 -21.80 -15.01
N ASN A 148 -7.28 -22.99 -15.01
CA ASN A 148 -7.91 -24.22 -14.52
C ASN A 148 -7.59 -24.52 -13.04
N VAL A 149 -6.84 -23.67 -12.33
CA VAL A 149 -6.61 -23.85 -10.90
C VAL A 149 -7.64 -23.07 -10.10
N MET A 150 -8.33 -23.78 -9.19
CA MET A 150 -9.11 -23.21 -8.10
C MET A 150 -8.14 -22.86 -6.98
N TRP A 151 -7.77 -21.58 -6.89
CA TRP A 151 -6.94 -21.04 -5.82
C TRP A 151 -7.81 -20.79 -4.60
N THR A 152 -7.41 -21.30 -3.44
CA THR A 152 -8.22 -21.21 -2.21
C THR A 152 -7.38 -20.83 -1.01
N GLU A 153 -7.99 -20.11 -0.08
CA GLU A 153 -7.31 -19.60 1.11
C GLU A 153 -8.32 -19.19 2.18
N GLU A 154 -7.93 -19.24 3.45
CA GLU A 154 -8.72 -18.66 4.54
C GLU A 154 -8.01 -17.48 5.22
N VAL A 155 -8.76 -16.42 5.47
CA VAL A 155 -8.30 -15.32 6.33
C VAL A 155 -9.07 -15.29 7.64
N ASN A 156 -8.36 -15.09 8.75
CA ASN A 156 -8.98 -14.72 10.01
C ASN A 156 -9.14 -13.20 10.05
N THR A 157 -10.37 -12.73 10.16
CA THR A 157 -10.69 -11.32 10.39
C THR A 157 -11.36 -11.15 11.76
N SER A 158 -11.15 -9.98 12.35
CA SER A 158 -11.75 -9.63 13.64
C SER A 158 -12.02 -8.14 13.68
N ARG A 159 -12.85 -7.72 14.64
CA ARG A 159 -13.11 -6.30 14.89
C ARG A 159 -11.82 -5.50 15.15
N ASP A 160 -10.84 -6.08 15.83
CA ASP A 160 -9.57 -5.41 16.15
C ASP A 160 -8.57 -5.46 14.97
N ALA A 161 -8.75 -6.39 14.01
CA ALA A 161 -7.97 -6.42 12.76
C ALA A 161 -8.34 -5.28 11.79
N GLN A 162 -9.41 -4.54 12.07
CA GLN A 162 -9.78 -3.30 11.36
C GLN A 162 -8.97 -2.08 11.80
N VAL A 163 -8.12 -2.20 12.83
CA VAL A 163 -7.31 -1.09 13.32
C VAL A 163 -6.08 -0.95 12.44
N ASP A 164 -6.20 -0.13 11.40
CA ASP A 164 -5.05 0.35 10.64
C ASP A 164 -4.24 1.35 11.49
N LEU A 165 -3.02 0.96 11.85
CA LEU A 165 -2.01 1.84 12.45
C LEU A 165 -1.21 2.61 11.39
N HIS A 166 -1.29 2.20 10.11
CA HIS A 166 -0.59 2.80 8.97
C HIS A 166 -1.17 4.18 8.62
N ASN A 167 -2.49 4.35 8.66
CA ASN A 167 -3.16 5.64 8.40
C ASN A 167 -3.67 6.37 9.66
N ALA A 168 -3.22 5.96 10.86
CA ALA A 168 -3.68 6.54 12.13
C ALA A 168 -3.02 7.91 12.43
N HIS A 169 -3.27 8.93 11.60
CA HIS A 169 -2.72 10.28 11.80
C HIS A 169 -3.79 11.26 12.29
N TYR A 170 -3.53 11.88 13.44
CA TYR A 170 -4.35 12.98 13.95
C TYR A 170 -3.59 14.30 13.80
N TRP A 171 -4.03 15.14 12.86
CA TRP A 171 -3.46 16.46 12.64
C TRP A 171 -4.20 17.49 13.51
N SER A 172 -3.54 18.03 14.53
CA SER A 172 -4.09 19.09 15.38
C SER A 172 -3.00 19.99 15.94
N THR A 173 -3.34 21.27 16.15
CA THR A 173 -2.48 22.29 16.77
C THR A 173 -2.28 22.08 18.27
N THR A 174 -3.09 21.23 18.91
CA THR A 174 -2.98 20.85 20.33
C THR A 174 -3.31 19.38 20.52
N ASN A 175 -2.55 18.68 21.36
CA ASN A 175 -2.73 17.25 21.63
C ASN A 175 -4.12 17.00 22.26
N PRO A 176 -5.05 16.31 21.55
CA PRO A 176 -6.42 16.13 22.00
C PRO A 176 -6.57 15.06 23.11
N ARG A 177 -5.47 14.38 23.51
CA ARG A 177 -5.47 13.21 24.42
C ARG A 177 -6.56 12.19 24.07
N ARG A 178 -6.78 11.94 22.77
CA ARG A 178 -7.73 10.93 22.32
C ARG A 178 -7.10 9.54 22.44
N LEU A 179 -7.73 8.70 23.25
CA LEU A 179 -7.44 7.27 23.31
C LEU A 179 -8.25 6.60 22.19
N ARG A 180 -7.57 5.94 21.25
CA ARG A 180 -8.24 5.04 20.29
C ARG A 180 -8.50 3.73 21.03
N LYS A 181 -9.75 3.26 21.03
CA LYS A 181 -10.10 1.99 21.69
C LYS A 181 -9.45 0.85 20.91
N SER A 182 -8.33 0.31 21.39
CA SER A 182 -7.61 -0.82 20.77
C SER A 182 -8.03 -2.18 21.32
N HIS A 183 -8.97 -2.21 22.27
CA HIS A 183 -9.51 -3.43 22.86
C HIS A 183 -11.00 -3.27 23.13
N HIS A 184 -11.81 -3.91 22.30
CA HIS A 184 -13.24 -4.05 22.55
C HIS A 184 -13.47 -5.17 23.58
N GLN A 185 -14.29 -4.92 24.61
CA GLN A 185 -14.65 -5.92 25.62
C GLN A 185 -15.36 -7.14 25.02
N TYR A 186 -16.09 -6.96 23.91
CA TYR A 186 -16.68 -8.04 23.13
C TYR A 186 -15.84 -8.30 21.87
N LYS A 187 -15.05 -9.37 21.91
CA LYS A 187 -14.22 -9.83 20.79
C LYS A 187 -14.97 -10.90 20.01
N TRP A 188 -15.03 -10.73 18.70
CA TRP A 188 -15.44 -11.78 17.78
C TRP A 188 -14.41 -11.91 16.67
N SER A 189 -14.24 -13.14 16.19
CA SER A 189 -13.42 -13.46 15.03
C SER A 189 -14.28 -14.19 14.02
N LEU A 190 -14.07 -13.91 12.75
CA LEU A 190 -14.67 -14.59 11.62
C LEU A 190 -13.53 -15.18 10.79
N LYS A 191 -13.67 -16.45 10.40
CA LYS A 191 -12.83 -17.00 9.36
C LYS A 191 -13.59 -16.89 8.04
N VAL A 192 -12.92 -16.40 7.02
CA VAL A 192 -13.51 -16.24 5.68
C VAL A 192 -12.69 -17.09 4.72
N TRP A 193 -13.36 -17.97 3.99
CA TRP A 193 -12.77 -18.72 2.90
C TRP A 193 -13.20 -18.10 1.58
N CYS A 194 -12.26 -17.97 0.65
CA CYS A 194 -12.52 -17.55 -0.72
C CYS A 194 -11.90 -18.54 -1.71
N CYS A 195 -12.40 -18.52 -2.94
CA CYS A 195 -11.76 -19.20 -4.05
C CYS A 195 -11.87 -18.38 -5.33
N THR A 196 -10.79 -18.33 -6.11
CA THR A 196 -10.83 -17.80 -7.48
C THR A 196 -10.45 -18.87 -8.50
N CYS A 197 -11.16 -18.89 -9.63
CA CYS A 197 -10.90 -19.76 -10.77
C CYS A 197 -11.28 -19.03 -12.06
N ASP A 198 -10.33 -18.88 -12.98
CA ASP A 198 -10.50 -18.21 -14.28
C ASP A 198 -11.18 -16.82 -14.23
N GLY A 199 -10.84 -16.00 -13.24
CA GLY A 199 -11.44 -14.67 -13.07
C GLY A 199 -12.76 -14.67 -12.30
N THR A 200 -13.36 -15.82 -12.04
CA THR A 200 -14.55 -15.95 -11.19
C THR A 200 -14.12 -16.03 -9.73
N LEU A 201 -14.81 -15.32 -8.85
CA LEU A 201 -14.68 -15.42 -7.39
C LEU A 201 -15.90 -16.20 -6.84
N ILE A 202 -15.66 -17.35 -6.22
CA ILE A 202 -16.68 -18.34 -5.84
C ILE A 202 -17.21 -18.11 -4.41
N ALA A 203 -16.59 -17.20 -3.64
CA ALA A 203 -16.91 -16.96 -2.25
C ALA A 203 -16.45 -15.55 -1.81
N PRO A 204 -17.12 -14.98 -0.79
CA PRO A 204 -16.70 -15.31 0.58
C PRO A 204 -17.66 -16.26 1.32
N VAL A 205 -17.10 -17.30 1.96
CA VAL A 205 -17.78 -18.26 2.84
C VAL A 205 -17.37 -17.96 4.27
N PHE A 206 -18.34 -17.72 5.14
CA PHE A 206 -18.08 -17.33 6.52
C PHE A 206 -18.11 -18.55 7.45
N LEU A 207 -16.92 -18.96 7.89
CA LEU A 207 -16.71 -20.12 8.74
C LEU A 207 -16.73 -19.68 10.21
N HIS A 208 -17.74 -20.14 10.96
CA HIS A 208 -17.94 -19.78 12.36
C HIS A 208 -17.17 -20.66 13.33
N GLY A 209 -16.36 -20.11 14.24
CA GLY A 209 -15.63 -20.90 15.24
C GLY A 209 -14.49 -21.74 14.62
N THR A 210 -14.08 -22.81 15.31
CA THR A 210 -12.95 -23.64 14.86
C THR A 210 -13.32 -24.43 13.60
N LEU A 211 -12.49 -24.31 12.57
CA LEU A 211 -12.61 -25.10 11.34
C LEU A 211 -12.15 -26.53 11.61
N THR A 212 -13.08 -27.49 11.54
CA THR A 212 -12.79 -28.93 11.60
C THR A 212 -12.79 -29.52 10.19
N ALA A 213 -12.24 -30.72 10.05
CA ALA A 213 -12.24 -31.44 8.78
C ALA A 213 -13.66 -31.63 8.19
N ASP A 214 -14.62 -32.05 9.02
CA ASP A 214 -16.01 -32.27 8.58
C ASP A 214 -16.69 -30.97 8.16
N ARG A 215 -16.39 -29.86 8.84
CA ARG A 215 -16.92 -28.55 8.44
C ARG A 215 -16.30 -28.06 7.15
N TYR A 216 -14.99 -28.25 6.95
CA TYR A 216 -14.36 -27.95 5.67
C TYR A 216 -14.95 -28.77 4.53
N LEU A 217 -15.21 -30.07 4.76
CA LEU A 217 -15.91 -30.92 3.78
C LEU A 217 -17.30 -30.39 3.47
N ASN A 218 -18.13 -30.14 4.48
CA ASN A 218 -19.55 -29.83 4.25
C ASN A 218 -19.78 -28.38 3.80
N GLU A 219 -19.07 -27.41 4.39
CA GLU A 219 -19.30 -25.97 4.17
C GLU A 219 -18.48 -25.39 3.01
N VAL A 220 -17.40 -26.06 2.60
CA VAL A 220 -16.50 -25.59 1.53
C VAL A 220 -16.53 -26.56 0.34
N LEU A 221 -16.13 -27.81 0.54
CA LEU A 221 -15.95 -28.75 -0.58
C LEU A 221 -17.29 -29.20 -1.18
N GLN A 222 -18.22 -29.66 -0.35
CA GLN A 222 -19.57 -30.10 -0.76
C GLN A 222 -20.57 -28.96 -0.92
N GLY A 223 -20.15 -27.72 -0.64
CA GLY A 223 -20.97 -26.53 -0.82
C GLY A 223 -20.52 -25.75 -2.06
N PRO A 224 -19.83 -24.62 -1.89
CA PRO A 224 -19.46 -23.73 -2.98
C PRO A 224 -18.57 -24.39 -4.05
N VAL A 225 -17.69 -25.33 -3.69
CA VAL A 225 -16.81 -26.00 -4.67
C VAL A 225 -17.61 -26.95 -5.57
N GLU A 226 -18.45 -27.83 -5.00
CA GLU A 226 -19.35 -28.69 -5.79
C GLU A 226 -20.35 -27.89 -6.62
N GLN A 227 -20.90 -26.81 -6.06
CA GLN A 227 -21.80 -25.92 -6.81
C GLN A 227 -21.09 -25.26 -8.00
N PHE A 228 -19.85 -24.81 -7.82
CA PHE A 228 -19.06 -24.30 -8.93
C PHE A 228 -18.80 -25.40 -9.97
N TYR A 229 -18.40 -26.59 -9.52
CA TYR A 229 -18.10 -27.73 -10.38
C TYR A 229 -19.32 -28.17 -11.21
N ALA A 230 -20.52 -28.15 -10.63
CA ALA A 230 -21.77 -28.48 -11.30
C ALA A 230 -22.16 -27.50 -12.41
N ASN A 231 -21.67 -26.26 -12.35
CA ASN A 231 -21.98 -25.19 -13.31
C ASN A 231 -20.89 -25.01 -14.39
N LEU A 232 -19.87 -25.86 -14.40
CA LEU A 232 -18.81 -25.77 -15.40
C LEU A 232 -19.29 -26.20 -16.78
N PRO A 233 -18.76 -25.59 -17.86
CA PRO A 233 -18.91 -26.15 -19.20
C PRO A 233 -18.32 -27.56 -19.27
N LEU A 234 -18.99 -28.48 -19.98
CA LEU A 234 -18.55 -29.87 -20.20
C LEU A 234 -17.07 -29.99 -20.61
N ALA A 235 -16.59 -29.05 -21.43
CA ALA A 235 -15.21 -29.01 -21.90
C ALA A 235 -14.15 -28.82 -20.79
N ARG A 236 -14.53 -28.31 -19.60
CA ARG A 236 -13.63 -28.06 -18.47
C ARG A 236 -13.63 -29.17 -17.42
N TYR A 237 -14.54 -30.15 -17.52
CA TYR A 237 -14.57 -31.27 -16.59
C TYR A 237 -13.28 -32.09 -16.69
N GLY A 238 -12.74 -32.48 -15.53
CA GLY A 238 -11.49 -33.24 -15.44
C GLY A 238 -10.23 -32.44 -15.82
N GLN A 239 -10.34 -31.12 -16.02
CA GLN A 239 -9.19 -30.23 -16.23
C GLN A 239 -8.88 -29.37 -15.01
N LEU A 240 -9.81 -29.27 -14.07
CA LEU A 240 -9.65 -28.41 -12.91
C LEU A 240 -8.66 -28.97 -11.91
N TRP A 241 -7.89 -28.06 -11.33
CA TRP A 241 -7.00 -28.31 -10.22
C TRP A 241 -7.51 -27.63 -8.97
N PHE A 242 -7.36 -28.27 -7.82
CA PHE A 242 -7.72 -27.67 -6.53
C PHE A 242 -6.46 -27.34 -5.73
N GLN A 243 -6.28 -26.11 -5.27
CA GLN A 243 -5.14 -25.72 -4.44
C GLN A 243 -5.59 -25.27 -3.04
N HIS A 244 -4.88 -25.72 -2.01
CA HIS A 244 -5.01 -25.20 -0.64
C HIS A 244 -3.67 -25.22 0.12
N ASP A 245 -3.59 -24.50 1.26
CA ASP A 245 -2.35 -24.32 2.02
C ASP A 245 -1.96 -25.53 2.89
N GLY A 246 -2.91 -26.44 3.15
CA GLY A 246 -2.70 -27.65 3.93
C GLY A 246 -2.74 -27.43 5.43
N ALA A 247 -3.53 -26.45 5.90
CA ALA A 247 -3.88 -26.30 7.32
C ALA A 247 -4.42 -27.61 7.94
N PRO A 248 -4.39 -27.79 9.28
CA PRO A 248 -4.71 -29.07 9.91
C PRO A 248 -6.03 -29.71 9.48
N ALA A 249 -7.13 -28.94 9.42
CA ALA A 249 -8.44 -29.42 8.97
C ALA A 249 -8.41 -29.90 7.51
N GLN A 250 -7.76 -29.13 6.64
CA GLN A 250 -7.62 -29.39 5.22
C GLN A 250 -6.71 -30.59 4.91
N SER A 251 -5.69 -30.84 5.76
CA SER A 251 -4.75 -31.96 5.58
C SER A 251 -5.24 -33.31 6.12
N SER A 252 -6.43 -33.33 6.73
CA SER A 252 -7.03 -34.53 7.32
C SER A 252 -7.23 -35.65 6.29
N SER A 253 -7.20 -36.91 6.73
CA SER A 253 -7.42 -38.06 5.84
C SER A 253 -8.75 -37.98 5.09
N ARG A 254 -9.83 -37.53 5.75
CA ARG A 254 -11.17 -37.40 5.14
C ARG A 254 -11.18 -36.38 4.01
N VAL A 255 -10.54 -35.22 4.20
CA VAL A 255 -10.43 -34.20 3.14
C VAL A 255 -9.60 -34.72 1.98
N ARG A 256 -8.49 -35.39 2.25
CA ARG A 256 -7.63 -35.95 1.19
C ARG A 256 -8.34 -37.02 0.37
N VAL A 257 -9.07 -37.94 1.01
CA VAL A 257 -9.88 -38.96 0.32
C VAL A 257 -10.92 -38.31 -0.58
N TYR A 258 -11.57 -37.23 -0.13
CA TYR A 258 -12.49 -36.48 -0.98
C TYR A 258 -11.77 -35.85 -2.18
N LEU A 259 -10.63 -35.18 -1.96
CA LEU A 259 -9.88 -34.53 -3.03
C LEU A 259 -9.31 -35.53 -4.05
N ASP A 260 -8.88 -36.71 -3.60
CA ASP A 260 -8.42 -37.79 -4.48
C ASP A 260 -9.54 -38.32 -5.39
N HIS A 261 -10.79 -38.28 -4.93
CA HIS A 261 -11.96 -38.67 -5.71
C HIS A 261 -12.46 -37.53 -6.63
N ALA A 262 -12.54 -36.31 -6.12
CA ALA A 262 -13.07 -35.16 -6.85
C ALA A 262 -12.07 -34.57 -7.86
N PHE A 263 -10.77 -34.59 -7.54
CA PHE A 263 -9.67 -34.03 -8.32
C PHE A 263 -8.53 -35.05 -8.47
N PRO A 264 -8.76 -36.21 -9.10
CA PRO A 264 -7.80 -37.30 -9.13
C PRO A 264 -6.46 -36.88 -9.75
N ASN A 265 -5.38 -36.92 -8.95
CA ASN A 265 -4.04 -36.42 -9.28
C ASN A 265 -3.97 -34.92 -9.67
N GLN A 266 -5.02 -34.16 -9.38
CA GLN A 266 -5.19 -32.76 -9.79
C GLN A 266 -5.44 -31.85 -8.59
N TRP A 267 -4.72 -32.06 -7.48
CA TRP A 267 -4.79 -31.13 -6.36
C TRP A 267 -3.42 -30.89 -5.71
N VAL A 268 -3.29 -29.70 -5.14
CA VAL A 268 -2.08 -29.18 -4.53
C VAL A 268 -2.35 -28.95 -3.05
N GLY A 269 -1.55 -29.56 -2.18
CA GLY A 269 -1.71 -29.46 -0.74
C GLY A 269 -0.65 -30.25 0.02
N ARG A 270 -0.51 -30.03 1.34
CA ARG A 270 0.60 -30.55 2.15
C ARG A 270 0.91 -32.06 1.99
N PHE A 271 -0.10 -32.88 1.72
CA PHE A 271 0.05 -34.33 1.49
C PHE A 271 -0.66 -34.77 0.20
N GLY A 272 -0.76 -33.87 -0.78
CA GLY A 272 -1.37 -34.15 -2.07
C GLY A 272 -0.39 -34.64 -3.12
N PRO A 273 -0.89 -34.95 -4.32
CA PRO A 273 -0.08 -35.30 -5.50
C PRO A 273 1.02 -34.28 -5.78
N VAL A 274 0.73 -33.00 -5.52
CA VAL A 274 1.70 -31.91 -5.57
C VAL A 274 1.75 -31.25 -4.19
N PRO A 275 2.88 -31.32 -3.48
CA PRO A 275 2.99 -30.73 -2.15
C PRO A 275 2.98 -29.20 -2.22
N TRP A 276 2.08 -28.57 -1.48
CA TRP A 276 2.12 -27.11 -1.26
C TRP A 276 3.28 -26.76 -0.31
N PRO A 277 4.11 -25.76 -0.64
CA PRO A 277 5.21 -25.35 0.24
C PRO A 277 4.66 -24.60 1.46
N ALA A 278 5.08 -25.04 2.65
CA ALA A 278 4.71 -24.34 3.89
C ALA A 278 5.15 -22.87 3.86
N ARG A 279 4.41 -22.00 4.58
CA ARG A 279 4.74 -20.57 4.77
C ARG A 279 5.01 -19.83 3.46
N SER A 280 4.12 -20.01 2.47
CA SER A 280 4.26 -19.41 1.14
C SER A 280 3.07 -18.55 0.70
N PRO A 281 2.68 -17.54 1.51
CA PRO A 281 1.57 -16.64 1.17
C PRO A 281 1.87 -15.82 -0.10
N ASP A 282 3.15 -15.57 -0.38
CA ASP A 282 3.64 -14.89 -1.56
C ASP A 282 3.48 -15.70 -2.87
N LEU A 283 2.98 -16.95 -2.81
CA LEU A 283 2.75 -17.80 -3.97
C LEU A 283 1.26 -18.11 -4.24
N THR A 284 0.33 -17.59 -3.41
CA THR A 284 -1.11 -17.72 -3.64
C THR A 284 -1.76 -16.36 -3.93
N PRO A 285 -2.54 -16.22 -5.02
CA PRO A 285 -3.17 -14.95 -5.39
C PRO A 285 -4.19 -14.46 -4.37
N LEU A 286 -4.68 -15.32 -3.47
CA LEU A 286 -5.58 -14.86 -2.42
C LEU A 286 -4.85 -14.08 -1.34
N ASP A 287 -3.67 -14.52 -0.90
CA ASP A 287 -2.91 -13.79 0.13
C ASP A 287 -2.29 -12.53 -0.44
N PHE A 288 -1.55 -12.63 -1.54
CA PHE A 288 -0.78 -11.49 -2.04
C PHE A 288 -1.62 -10.42 -2.75
N PHE A 289 -2.89 -10.71 -3.05
CA PHE A 289 -3.77 -9.79 -3.75
C PHE A 289 -5.16 -9.70 -3.11
N LEU A 290 -5.95 -10.78 -3.07
CA LEU A 290 -7.36 -10.68 -2.67
C LEU A 290 -7.52 -10.10 -1.26
N TRP A 291 -6.78 -10.63 -0.30
CA TRP A 291 -6.90 -10.20 1.09
C TRP A 291 -6.33 -8.81 1.34
N GLU A 292 -5.29 -8.41 0.61
CA GLU A 292 -4.80 -7.02 0.63
C GLU A 292 -5.86 -6.07 0.05
N TYR A 293 -6.41 -6.39 -1.12
CA TYR A 293 -7.44 -5.61 -1.79
C TYR A 293 -8.70 -5.43 -0.94
N VAL A 294 -9.12 -6.51 -0.27
CA VAL A 294 -10.28 -6.53 0.62
C VAL A 294 -10.01 -5.68 1.86
N LYS A 295 -8.84 -5.85 2.51
CA LYS A 295 -8.45 -5.04 3.67
C LYS A 295 -8.49 -3.55 3.34
N ASP A 296 -7.84 -3.13 2.25
CA ASP A 296 -7.77 -1.73 1.82
C ASP A 296 -9.14 -1.06 1.69
N ARG A 297 -10.15 -1.80 1.19
CA ARG A 297 -11.53 -1.30 1.02
C ARG A 297 -12.40 -1.41 2.26
N MET A 298 -12.02 -2.26 3.21
CA MET A 298 -12.72 -2.37 4.48
C MET A 298 -12.45 -1.17 5.40
N TYR A 299 -11.32 -0.47 5.26
CA TYR A 299 -10.91 0.61 6.18
C TYR A 299 -11.67 1.94 6.04
N VAL A 300 -12.54 2.10 5.02
CA VAL A 300 -13.24 3.38 4.78
C VAL A 300 -14.37 3.66 5.80
N GLU A 301 -14.92 2.63 6.46
CA GLU A 301 -16.03 2.78 7.41
C GLU A 301 -15.94 1.79 8.59
N ASP A 302 -16.12 2.27 9.82
CA ASP A 302 -16.15 1.47 11.05
C ASP A 302 -17.35 0.51 11.03
N THR A 303 -17.11 -0.79 10.84
CA THR A 303 -18.16 -1.80 11.01
C THR A 303 -18.21 -2.28 12.46
N THR A 304 -19.34 -2.06 13.13
CA THR A 304 -19.48 -2.36 14.57
C THR A 304 -19.98 -3.78 14.87
N THR A 305 -20.55 -4.47 13.88
CA THR A 305 -21.16 -5.81 14.04
C THR A 305 -20.55 -6.86 13.09
N PRO A 306 -20.57 -8.16 13.45
CA PRO A 306 -20.14 -9.24 12.56
C PRO A 306 -20.91 -9.25 11.23
N ASP A 307 -22.22 -9.03 11.26
CA ASP A 307 -23.06 -9.09 10.05
C ASP A 307 -22.80 -7.92 9.10
N ALA A 308 -22.53 -6.72 9.64
CA ALA A 308 -22.08 -5.60 8.82
C ALA A 308 -20.72 -5.88 8.16
N LEU A 309 -19.81 -6.55 8.88
CA LEU A 309 -18.52 -6.96 8.31
C LEU A 309 -18.71 -7.97 7.17
N LYS A 310 -19.55 -8.99 7.38
CA LYS A 310 -19.86 -9.99 6.36
C LYS A 310 -20.43 -9.33 5.11
N ALA A 311 -21.45 -8.47 5.27
CA ALA A 311 -22.06 -7.75 4.16
C ALA A 311 -21.04 -6.91 3.38
N LYS A 312 -20.14 -6.21 4.09
CA LYS A 312 -19.09 -5.40 3.46
C LYS A 312 -18.08 -6.26 2.70
N ILE A 313 -17.61 -7.37 3.28
CA ILE A 313 -16.70 -8.30 2.59
C ILE A 313 -17.36 -8.85 1.33
N THR A 314 -18.61 -9.30 1.43
CA THR A 314 -19.39 -9.78 0.28
C THR A 314 -19.52 -8.70 -0.80
N GLN A 315 -19.83 -7.46 -0.44
CA GLN A 315 -19.92 -6.36 -1.39
C GLN A 315 -18.58 -6.08 -2.08
N VAL A 316 -17.47 -6.03 -1.33
CA VAL A 316 -16.14 -5.80 -1.90
C VAL A 316 -15.76 -6.92 -2.85
N CYS A 317 -15.97 -8.18 -2.45
CA CYS A 317 -15.71 -9.36 -3.27
C CYS A 317 -16.53 -9.36 -4.58
N HIS A 318 -17.82 -9.03 -4.53
CA HIS A 318 -18.66 -8.93 -5.73
C HIS A 318 -18.25 -7.77 -6.66
N GLY A 319 -17.58 -6.75 -6.13
CA GLY A 319 -17.11 -5.61 -6.89
C GLY A 319 -15.75 -5.82 -7.57
N ILE A 320 -15.10 -6.98 -7.40
CA ILE A 320 -13.79 -7.24 -8.02
C ILE A 320 -14.00 -7.62 -9.49
N PRO A 321 -13.40 -6.88 -10.45
CA PRO A 321 -13.49 -7.23 -11.86
C PRO A 321 -12.82 -8.58 -12.19
N GLU A 322 -13.42 -9.34 -13.10
CA GLU A 322 -12.88 -10.65 -13.50
C GLU A 322 -11.49 -10.55 -14.16
N ASP A 323 -11.26 -9.52 -14.98
CA ASP A 323 -9.99 -9.27 -15.64
C ASP A 323 -8.87 -8.97 -14.65
N MET A 324 -9.20 -8.32 -13.53
CA MET A 324 -8.30 -8.10 -12.42
C MET A 324 -7.93 -9.44 -11.78
N LEU A 325 -8.90 -10.30 -11.46
CA LEU A 325 -8.62 -11.62 -10.90
C LEU A 325 -7.75 -12.48 -11.83
N ARG A 326 -8.00 -12.48 -13.15
CA ARG A 326 -7.17 -13.20 -14.13
C ARG A 326 -5.74 -12.69 -14.13
N ARG A 327 -5.55 -11.37 -14.25
CA ARG A 327 -4.22 -10.75 -14.26
C ARG A 327 -3.43 -11.03 -12.98
N GLU A 328 -4.07 -10.91 -11.83
CA GLU A 328 -3.40 -11.17 -10.55
C GLU A 328 -3.11 -12.67 -10.34
N THR A 329 -3.92 -13.56 -10.91
CA THR A 329 -3.61 -14.99 -10.96
C THR A 329 -2.40 -15.28 -11.85
N GLU A 330 -2.27 -14.61 -12.99
CA GLU A 330 -1.10 -14.74 -13.87
C GLU A 330 0.20 -14.24 -13.21
N ASN A 331 0.11 -13.28 -12.30
CA ASN A 331 1.27 -12.79 -11.51
C ASN A 331 1.93 -13.90 -10.68
N THR A 332 1.25 -15.02 -10.41
CA THR A 332 1.84 -16.21 -9.80
C THR A 332 3.04 -16.75 -10.60
N ILE A 333 3.03 -16.64 -11.94
CA ILE A 333 4.18 -17.05 -12.78
C ILE A 333 5.41 -16.21 -12.44
N ARG A 334 5.23 -14.89 -12.37
CA ARG A 334 6.32 -13.95 -12.06
C ARG A 334 6.84 -14.19 -10.64
N ARG A 335 5.94 -14.41 -9.68
CA ARG A 335 6.27 -14.75 -8.29
C ARG A 335 7.04 -16.07 -8.19
N CYS A 336 6.64 -17.12 -8.90
CA CYS A 336 7.40 -18.37 -8.94
C CYS A 336 8.79 -18.21 -9.59
N ARG A 337 8.93 -17.41 -10.66
CA ARG A 337 10.25 -17.10 -11.23
C ARG A 337 11.15 -16.39 -10.22
N PHE A 338 10.59 -15.43 -9.50
CA PHE A 338 11.34 -14.70 -8.49
C PHE A 338 11.74 -15.62 -7.32
N CYS A 339 10.83 -16.47 -6.84
CA CYS A 339 11.13 -17.51 -5.85
C CYS A 339 12.31 -18.40 -6.29
N VAL A 340 12.39 -18.78 -7.57
CA VAL A 340 13.54 -19.53 -8.10
C VAL A 340 14.82 -18.69 -8.10
N MET A 341 14.74 -17.42 -8.52
CA MET A 341 15.89 -16.50 -8.55
C MET A 341 16.44 -16.21 -7.15
N THR A 342 15.58 -16.15 -6.13
CA THR A 342 15.96 -15.91 -4.74
C THR A 342 16.22 -17.20 -3.96
N HIS A 343 16.40 -18.34 -4.65
CA HIS A 343 16.69 -19.62 -4.00
C HIS A 343 15.68 -20.03 -2.92
N GLY A 344 14.39 -19.67 -3.12
CA GLY A 344 13.31 -20.02 -2.21
C GLY A 344 13.09 -19.03 -1.06
N GLU A 345 13.78 -17.88 -1.03
CA GLU A 345 13.52 -16.85 -0.01
C GLU A 345 12.11 -16.23 -0.15
N LEU A 346 11.64 -15.60 0.93
CA LEU A 346 10.44 -14.76 0.92
C LEU A 346 10.74 -13.42 0.23
N PHE A 347 9.71 -12.85 -0.40
CA PHE A 347 9.81 -11.57 -1.07
C PHE A 347 8.48 -10.82 -1.05
N GLU A 348 8.57 -9.50 -1.06
CA GLU A 348 7.41 -8.60 -1.12
C GLU A 348 7.29 -7.93 -2.49
N HIS A 349 6.08 -7.46 -2.81
CA HIS A 349 5.75 -6.51 -3.89
C HIS A 349 6.50 -6.68 -5.23
N LEU A 350 6.02 -7.61 -6.05
CA LEU A 350 6.29 -7.64 -7.49
C LEU A 350 5.13 -6.95 -8.23
N HIS A 351 5.18 -5.62 -8.33
CA HIS A 351 4.28 -4.86 -9.20
C HIS A 351 4.70 -4.97 -10.67
#